data_AF-A0A9P1D550-F1
#
_entry.id   AF-A0A9P1D550-F1
#
_cell.length_a   1.000
_cell.length_b   1.000
_cell.length_c   1.000
_cell.angle_alpha   90.00
_cell.angle_beta   90.00
_cell.angle_gamma   90.00
#
_symmetry.space_group_name_H-M   'P 1'
#
loop_
_entity.id
_entity.type
_entity.pdbx_description
1 polymer ?
#
loop_
_entity_poly.entity_id
_entity_poly.type
_entity_poly.pdbx_seq_one_letter_code
_entity_poly.pdbx_strand_id
1 'polypeptide(L)'
;MKMSLAKMLAMWAVLASIFLAQGAKSRYEDASTGLLESDWYVAAQDLPMLNDFCENWEGLQHAHVFDLFSHSKRVCQAFQRKGFRGLTFDIRSCHYEDILSKSGFLLALQSALELCEHGLLMVAPPCSLFVPISASVHRRKAEQPYGNINNKRVRMSTLIAQNCGILISLILCWRPTIRLIVEQPKGSMLWKLPTFVSLIQAFGLSFVLTYLGFFGMDILKGSHLLTNMEQAGALARRATKEAKQKFIARVNSKFEKRHAAGRRAKVYYTCGTNEAGKKTFTGGKDLGSTSCYPKRFARAIFAVWHKYYQLATSNDQEGQ
;
A
#
# COMPACT_ATOMS: atom_id res chain seq x y z
N MET A 1 -1.57 -9.93 24.37
CA MET A 1 -2.01 -8.81 25.23
C MET A 1 -3.11 -8.04 24.51
N LYS A 2 -4.38 -8.12 24.94
CA LYS A 2 -5.47 -7.32 24.32
C LYS A 2 -5.23 -5.83 24.61
N MET A 3 -5.38 -4.97 23.60
CA MET A 3 -5.32 -3.52 23.81
C MET A 3 -6.60 -3.06 24.52
N SER A 4 -6.49 -2.21 25.55
CA SER A 4 -7.68 -1.77 26.30
C SER A 4 -8.58 -0.87 25.47
N LEU A 5 -9.90 -1.00 25.67
CA LEU A 5 -10.93 -0.23 24.97
C LEU A 5 -10.67 1.29 25.02
N ALA A 6 -10.14 1.78 26.15
CA ALA A 6 -9.73 3.19 26.32
C ALA A 6 -8.63 3.65 25.34
N LYS A 7 -7.66 2.79 24.99
CA LYS A 7 -6.63 3.12 23.97
C LYS A 7 -7.22 3.14 22.56
N MET A 8 -8.23 2.31 22.28
CA MET A 8 -9.03 2.38 21.06
C MET A 8 -9.80 3.71 20.99
N LEU A 9 -10.54 4.06 22.04
CA LEU A 9 -11.33 5.30 22.14
C LEU A 9 -10.47 6.57 21.96
N ALA A 10 -9.27 6.61 22.53
CA ALA A 10 -8.32 7.71 22.33
C ALA A 10 -7.84 7.86 20.87
N MET A 11 -7.78 6.77 20.11
CA MET A 11 -7.44 6.79 18.67
C MET A 11 -8.61 7.25 17.80
N TRP A 12 -9.86 6.96 18.20
CA TRP A 12 -11.05 7.25 17.40
C TRP A 12 -11.38 8.75 17.30
N ALA A 13 -11.12 9.53 18.35
CA ALA A 13 -11.44 10.97 18.40
C ALA A 13 -10.75 11.85 17.33
N VAL A 14 -9.71 11.32 16.66
CA VAL A 14 -8.86 12.07 15.69
C VAL A 14 -9.40 12.02 14.25
N LEU A 15 -10.42 11.20 13.96
CA LEU A 15 -10.62 10.68 12.59
C LEU A 15 -11.80 11.26 11.78
N ALA A 16 -12.71 12.03 12.40
CA ALA A 16 -14.00 12.40 11.79
C ALA A 16 -14.12 13.89 11.41
N SER A 17 -13.93 14.24 10.13
CA SER A 17 -14.25 15.58 9.56
C SER A 17 -14.12 15.66 8.00
N ILE A 18 -14.96 16.49 7.36
CA ILE A 18 -14.88 17.09 5.99
C ILE A 18 -15.40 16.30 4.74
N PHE A 19 -16.22 17.01 3.92
CA PHE A 19 -16.58 16.82 2.48
C PHE A 19 -16.64 18.24 1.81
N LEU A 20 -17.09 18.60 0.58
CA LEU A 20 -17.63 17.97 -0.66
C LEU A 20 -17.44 18.97 -1.84
N ALA A 21 -17.05 18.57 -3.07
CA ALA A 21 -17.06 19.37 -4.34
C ALA A 21 -16.43 18.64 -5.57
N GLN A 22 -17.10 18.55 -6.72
CA GLN A 22 -16.65 17.67 -7.83
C GLN A 22 -15.44 18.20 -8.68
N GLY A 23 -14.76 17.32 -9.45
CA GLY A 23 -13.57 17.71 -10.26
C GLY A 23 -13.12 16.70 -11.36
N ALA A 24 -12.64 17.23 -12.50
CA ALA A 24 -12.58 16.55 -13.81
C ALA A 24 -11.35 15.63 -14.10
N LYS A 25 -11.49 14.75 -15.11
CA LYS A 25 -10.67 13.55 -15.41
C LYS A 25 -9.20 13.83 -15.82
N SER A 26 -8.28 12.94 -15.41
CA SER A 26 -6.89 12.87 -15.92
C SER A 26 -6.48 11.42 -16.30
N ARG A 27 -5.32 11.24 -16.95
CA ARG A 27 -4.94 9.98 -17.63
C ARG A 27 -4.14 8.95 -16.79
N TYR A 28 -3.75 9.25 -15.55
CA TYR A 28 -2.81 8.41 -14.77
C TYR A 28 -3.21 8.20 -13.30
N GLU A 29 -4.50 7.98 -13.04
CA GLU A 29 -5.00 7.69 -11.70
C GLU A 29 -4.98 6.19 -11.38
N ASP A 30 -4.48 5.84 -10.20
CA ASP A 30 -4.60 4.52 -9.58
C ASP A 30 -5.80 4.42 -8.62
N ALA A 31 -6.26 5.55 -8.08
CA ALA A 31 -7.46 5.65 -7.25
C ALA A 31 -8.72 5.65 -8.13
N SER A 32 -9.67 4.76 -7.83
CA SER A 32 -10.95 4.64 -8.53
C SER A 32 -12.02 4.03 -7.62
N THR A 33 -13.28 4.37 -7.88
CA THR A 33 -14.50 3.82 -7.26
C THR A 33 -15.59 3.73 -8.32
N GLY A 34 -16.54 2.81 -8.16
CA GLY A 34 -17.75 2.74 -8.98
C GLY A 34 -18.85 3.72 -8.57
N LEU A 35 -18.74 4.31 -7.37
CA LEU A 35 -19.86 4.98 -6.67
C LEU A 35 -19.96 6.49 -6.94
N LEU A 36 -21.16 7.04 -6.69
CA LEU A 36 -21.31 8.48 -6.51
C LEU A 36 -20.71 8.89 -5.16
N GLU A 37 -20.44 10.18 -5.00
CA GLU A 37 -19.75 10.68 -3.80
C GLU A 37 -20.64 10.76 -2.56
N SER A 38 -21.96 10.84 -2.77
CA SER A 38 -22.98 10.66 -1.74
C SER A 38 -22.92 9.27 -1.09
N ASP A 39 -22.43 8.26 -1.82
CA ASP A 39 -22.54 6.85 -1.46
C ASP A 39 -21.21 6.30 -0.91
N TRP A 40 -20.18 7.15 -0.79
CA TRP A 40 -18.86 6.76 -0.30
C TRP A 40 -18.89 6.42 1.18
N TYR A 41 -18.65 5.15 1.49
CA TYR A 41 -18.57 4.63 2.84
C TYR A 41 -17.41 5.24 3.62
N VAL A 42 -17.71 5.75 4.81
CA VAL A 42 -16.73 6.31 5.75
C VAL A 42 -16.60 5.36 6.93
N ALA A 43 -15.63 4.44 6.88
CA ALA A 43 -15.49 3.37 7.88
C ALA A 43 -15.28 3.88 9.32
N ALA A 44 -14.86 5.13 9.48
CA ALA A 44 -14.72 5.78 10.79
C ALA A 44 -16.05 6.16 11.46
N GLN A 45 -17.19 6.13 10.74
CA GLN A 45 -18.52 6.40 11.30
C GLN A 45 -19.17 5.13 11.88
N ASP A 46 -18.88 3.98 11.28
CA ASP A 46 -19.48 2.67 11.60
C ASP A 46 -18.65 1.84 12.60
N LEU A 47 -17.73 2.49 13.33
CA LEU A 47 -16.71 1.81 14.16
C LEU A 47 -17.25 0.82 15.22
N PRO A 48 -18.37 1.06 15.93
CA PRO A 48 -18.94 0.06 16.82
C PRO A 48 -19.33 -1.22 16.05
N MET A 49 -20.12 -1.09 14.98
CA MET A 49 -20.53 -2.21 14.14
C MET A 49 -19.34 -2.95 13.51
N LEU A 50 -18.28 -2.23 13.11
CA LEU A 50 -17.05 -2.85 12.61
C LEU A 50 -16.24 -3.58 13.70
N ASN A 51 -16.29 -3.11 14.94
CA ASN A 51 -15.69 -3.80 16.07
C ASN A 51 -16.48 -5.07 16.42
N ASP A 52 -17.80 -4.96 16.53
CA ASP A 52 -18.70 -6.06 16.85
C ASP A 52 -18.65 -7.15 15.77
N PHE A 53 -18.51 -6.75 14.50
CA PHE A 53 -18.25 -7.65 13.37
C PHE A 53 -16.93 -8.41 13.52
N CYS A 54 -15.85 -7.75 13.99
CA CYS A 54 -14.57 -8.42 14.25
C CYS A 54 -14.60 -9.34 15.48
N GLU A 55 -15.37 -8.98 16.52
CA GLU A 55 -15.49 -9.76 17.75
C GLU A 55 -16.30 -11.05 17.54
N ASN A 56 -17.37 -10.99 16.74
CA ASN A 56 -18.27 -12.11 16.46
C ASN A 56 -17.95 -12.84 15.14
N TRP A 57 -16.71 -12.76 14.66
CA TRP A 57 -16.29 -13.40 13.40
C TRP A 57 -15.80 -14.84 13.62
N GLU A 58 -16.60 -15.81 13.19
CA GLU A 58 -16.32 -17.26 13.34
C GLU A 58 -15.77 -17.93 12.07
N GLY A 59 -15.22 -17.14 11.14
CA GLY A 59 -14.77 -17.65 9.83
C GLY A 59 -13.46 -18.46 9.88
N LEU A 60 -13.20 -19.22 8.80
CA LEU A 60 -12.02 -20.08 8.72
C LEU A 60 -10.74 -19.28 8.45
N GLN A 61 -9.79 -19.32 9.39
CA GLN A 61 -8.48 -18.67 9.30
C GLN A 61 -7.48 -19.50 8.47
N HIS A 62 -7.47 -19.33 7.14
CA HIS A 62 -6.79 -20.24 6.21
C HIS A 62 -5.90 -19.56 5.13
N ALA A 63 -6.02 -18.25 4.93
CA ALA A 63 -5.21 -17.50 3.98
C ALA A 63 -3.84 -17.16 4.60
N HIS A 64 -2.75 -17.36 3.87
CA HIS A 64 -1.40 -17.04 4.37
C HIS A 64 -0.92 -15.66 3.91
N VAL A 65 -1.59 -15.09 2.90
CA VAL A 65 -1.40 -13.71 2.44
C VAL A 65 -2.72 -13.11 1.96
N PHE A 66 -2.92 -11.83 2.23
CA PHE A 66 -3.94 -11.00 1.61
C PHE A 66 -3.25 -9.83 0.90
N ASP A 67 -3.41 -9.75 -0.42
CA ASP A 67 -2.80 -8.75 -1.32
C ASP A 67 -3.87 -7.67 -1.60
N LEU A 68 -3.89 -6.60 -0.78
CA LEU A 68 -4.88 -5.52 -0.82
C LEU A 68 -4.37 -4.36 -1.71
N PHE A 69 -5.18 -3.98 -2.70
CA PHE A 69 -4.80 -3.20 -3.89
C PHE A 69 -3.79 -3.93 -4.81
N SER A 70 -4.00 -5.24 -4.98
CA SER A 70 -3.03 -6.15 -5.59
C SER A 70 -2.65 -5.86 -7.05
N HIS A 71 -3.56 -5.27 -7.83
CA HIS A 71 -3.64 -5.10 -9.30
C HIS A 71 -2.99 -6.19 -10.17
N SER A 72 -1.67 -6.31 -10.08
CA SER A 72 -0.83 -7.32 -10.71
C SER A 72 -0.92 -8.73 -10.06
N LYS A 73 -1.52 -8.85 -8.86
CA LYS A 73 -1.63 -10.08 -8.04
C LYS A 73 -0.29 -10.77 -7.74
N ARG A 74 0.82 -10.02 -7.81
CA ARG A 74 2.17 -10.60 -7.82
C ARG A 74 2.68 -11.07 -6.46
N VAL A 75 2.20 -10.51 -5.35
CA VAL A 75 2.58 -10.98 -4.01
C VAL A 75 1.83 -12.26 -3.70
N CYS A 76 0.50 -12.28 -3.89
CA CYS A 76 -0.31 -13.50 -3.81
C CYS A 76 0.25 -14.65 -4.69
N GLN A 77 0.58 -14.38 -5.95
CA GLN A 77 1.20 -15.38 -6.83
C GLN A 77 2.63 -15.81 -6.43
N ALA A 78 3.30 -15.15 -5.48
CA ALA A 78 4.58 -15.63 -4.93
C ALA A 78 4.35 -16.73 -3.88
N PHE A 79 3.30 -16.60 -3.08
CA PHE A 79 2.87 -17.55 -2.05
C PHE A 79 2.23 -18.80 -2.68
N GLN A 80 1.29 -18.62 -3.62
CA GLN A 80 0.59 -19.72 -4.30
C GLN A 80 1.56 -20.68 -5.03
N ARG A 81 2.65 -20.16 -5.61
CA ARG A 81 3.72 -20.97 -6.25
C ARG A 81 4.60 -21.75 -5.25
N LYS A 82 4.26 -21.70 -3.96
CA LYS A 82 4.93 -22.39 -2.85
C LYS A 82 3.94 -23.18 -1.98
N GLY A 83 2.71 -23.41 -2.46
CA GLY A 83 1.67 -24.18 -1.76
C GLY A 83 0.80 -23.36 -0.80
N PHE A 84 1.16 -22.10 -0.54
CA PHE A 84 0.46 -21.25 0.42
C PHE A 84 -0.79 -20.60 -0.17
N ARG A 85 -1.91 -20.66 0.56
CA ARG A 85 -3.17 -20.02 0.16
C ARG A 85 -3.03 -18.49 0.21
N GLY A 86 -3.63 -17.78 -0.74
CA GLY A 86 -3.53 -16.33 -0.82
C GLY A 86 -4.76 -15.69 -1.47
N LEU A 87 -5.18 -14.57 -0.89
CA LEU A 87 -6.33 -13.76 -1.29
C LEU A 87 -5.85 -12.46 -1.97
N THR A 88 -6.72 -11.84 -2.78
CA THR A 88 -6.43 -10.59 -3.49
C THR A 88 -7.65 -9.70 -3.53
N PHE A 89 -7.49 -8.40 -3.32
CA PHE A 89 -8.56 -7.40 -3.46
C PHE A 89 -8.04 -6.22 -4.29
N ASP A 90 -8.75 -5.87 -5.36
CA ASP A 90 -8.48 -4.74 -6.26
C ASP A 90 -9.70 -4.47 -7.16
N ILE A 91 -10.29 -3.27 -7.08
CA ILE A 91 -11.46 -2.85 -7.88
C ILE A 91 -11.32 -3.05 -9.41
N ARG A 92 -10.09 -3.10 -9.94
CA ARG A 92 -9.82 -3.36 -11.37
C ARG A 92 -9.89 -4.85 -11.74
N SER A 93 -9.94 -5.73 -10.74
CA SER A 93 -10.18 -7.17 -10.89
C SER A 93 -11.67 -7.50 -10.76
N CYS A 94 -12.36 -6.85 -9.82
CA CYS A 94 -13.77 -7.05 -9.54
C CYS A 94 -14.38 -5.75 -9.00
N HIS A 95 -15.52 -5.30 -9.53
CA HIS A 95 -16.13 -4.03 -9.12
C HIS A 95 -16.73 -4.08 -7.69
N TYR A 96 -16.97 -5.27 -7.14
CA TYR A 96 -17.32 -5.45 -5.72
C TYR A 96 -16.11 -5.26 -4.78
N GLU A 97 -14.88 -5.30 -5.30
CA GLU A 97 -13.64 -5.04 -4.54
C GLU A 97 -13.36 -3.52 -4.42
N ASP A 98 -14.41 -2.73 -4.11
CA ASP A 98 -14.35 -1.27 -3.90
C ASP A 98 -14.39 -0.91 -2.40
N ILE A 99 -13.26 -0.43 -1.87
CA ILE A 99 -13.12 -0.04 -0.45
C ILE A 99 -13.88 1.24 -0.07
N LEU A 100 -14.47 1.96 -1.03
CA LEU A 100 -15.43 3.04 -0.78
C LEU A 100 -16.89 2.57 -0.77
N SER A 101 -17.16 1.28 -1.01
CA SER A 101 -18.47 0.67 -0.75
C SER A 101 -18.49 0.00 0.63
N LYS A 102 -19.64 0.01 1.32
CA LYS A 102 -19.78 -0.66 2.63
C LYS A 102 -19.57 -2.18 2.50
N SER A 103 -20.13 -2.78 1.45
CA SER A 103 -19.97 -4.20 1.12
C SER A 103 -18.53 -4.57 0.76
N GLY A 104 -17.88 -3.80 -0.11
CA GLY A 104 -16.47 -4.03 -0.47
C GLY A 104 -15.50 -3.77 0.68
N PHE A 105 -15.80 -2.83 1.57
CA PHE A 105 -15.05 -2.67 2.83
C PHE A 105 -15.18 -3.89 3.73
N LEU A 106 -16.42 -4.37 3.96
CA LEU A 106 -16.66 -5.57 4.79
C LEU A 106 -16.04 -6.82 4.17
N LEU A 107 -16.08 -6.97 2.84
CA LEU A 107 -15.38 -8.02 2.10
C LEU A 107 -13.85 -7.96 2.30
N ALA A 108 -13.26 -6.76 2.26
CA ALA A 108 -11.83 -6.58 2.54
C ALA A 108 -11.48 -6.88 4.01
N LEU A 109 -12.35 -6.51 4.95
CA LEU A 109 -12.17 -6.81 6.37
C LEU A 109 -12.27 -8.31 6.65
N GLN A 110 -13.29 -8.98 6.10
CA GLN A 110 -13.43 -10.44 6.14
C GLN A 110 -12.21 -11.14 5.52
N SER A 111 -11.77 -10.71 4.32
CA SER A 111 -10.58 -11.27 3.65
C SER A 111 -9.29 -11.13 4.47
N ALA A 112 -9.21 -10.13 5.34
CA ALA A 112 -8.09 -9.95 6.27
C ALA A 112 -8.26 -10.76 7.58
N LEU A 113 -9.49 -11.01 8.03
CA LEU A 113 -9.78 -11.93 9.14
C LEU A 113 -9.59 -13.41 8.72
N GLU A 114 -9.82 -13.75 7.46
CA GLU A 114 -9.52 -15.08 6.87
C GLU A 114 -8.02 -15.43 6.87
N LEU A 115 -7.13 -14.49 7.25
CA LEU A 115 -5.72 -14.81 7.45
C LEU A 115 -5.53 -15.80 8.60
N CYS A 116 -4.70 -16.83 8.38
CA CYS A 116 -4.17 -17.69 9.42
C CYS A 116 -3.26 -16.89 10.37
N GLU A 117 -2.97 -17.46 11.54
CA GLU A 117 -1.96 -16.89 12.43
C GLU A 117 -0.62 -16.73 11.70
N HIS A 118 0.11 -15.67 12.04
CA HIS A 118 1.37 -15.27 11.39
C HIS A 118 1.26 -14.96 9.88
N GLY A 119 0.05 -14.93 9.32
CA GLY A 119 -0.23 -14.56 7.93
C GLY A 119 0.13 -13.10 7.58
N LEU A 120 0.29 -12.82 6.28
CA LEU A 120 0.72 -11.52 5.76
C LEU A 120 -0.45 -10.67 5.20
N LEU A 121 -0.75 -9.55 5.85
CA LEU A 121 -1.51 -8.45 5.27
C LEU A 121 -0.55 -7.54 4.45
N MET A 122 -0.57 -7.70 3.13
CA MET A 122 0.15 -6.84 2.18
C MET A 122 -0.81 -5.77 1.65
N VAL A 123 -0.41 -4.50 1.68
CA VAL A 123 -1.29 -3.37 1.34
C VAL A 123 -0.57 -2.36 0.45
N ALA A 124 -1.20 -1.94 -0.65
CA ALA A 124 -0.60 -1.04 -1.63
C ALA A 124 -1.52 0.15 -2.04
N PRO A 125 -1.89 1.06 -1.11
CA PRO A 125 -2.94 2.05 -1.37
C PRO A 125 -2.62 2.97 -2.55
N PRO A 126 -3.62 3.36 -3.37
CA PRO A 126 -3.46 4.27 -4.50
C PRO A 126 -2.60 5.50 -4.19
N CYS A 127 -1.46 5.60 -4.89
CA CYS A 127 -0.37 6.51 -4.56
C CYS A 127 -0.31 7.74 -5.46
N SER A 128 -1.03 7.75 -6.60
CA SER A 128 -0.93 8.80 -7.64
C SER A 128 -1.20 10.22 -7.14
N LEU A 129 -1.95 10.39 -6.04
CA LEU A 129 -2.30 11.69 -5.44
C LEU A 129 -1.59 11.96 -4.10
N PHE A 130 -0.65 11.12 -3.69
CA PHE A 130 0.21 11.34 -2.52
C PHE A 130 1.69 11.57 -2.89
N VAL A 131 2.06 11.45 -4.17
CA VAL A 131 3.45 11.61 -4.65
C VAL A 131 3.78 13.04 -5.09
N PRO A 132 5.05 13.50 -4.96
CA PRO A 132 5.44 14.86 -5.34
C PRO A 132 5.13 15.28 -6.79
N ILE A 133 4.98 14.33 -7.72
CA ILE A 133 4.63 14.61 -9.13
C ILE A 133 3.22 15.24 -9.25
N SER A 134 2.31 14.96 -8.33
CA SER A 134 0.94 15.51 -8.31
C SER A 134 0.73 16.59 -7.25
N ALA A 135 1.81 17.15 -6.68
CA ALA A 135 1.74 18.14 -5.61
C ALA A 135 0.96 19.42 -5.97
N SER A 136 0.97 19.84 -7.24
CA SER A 136 0.17 20.95 -7.76
C SER A 136 -1.35 20.67 -7.72
N VAL A 137 -1.74 19.40 -7.89
CA VAL A 137 -3.13 18.93 -7.87
C VAL A 137 -3.60 18.70 -6.43
N HIS A 138 -2.83 17.94 -5.66
CA HIS A 138 -3.23 17.52 -4.31
C HIS A 138 -2.96 18.57 -3.23
N ARG A 139 -2.00 19.50 -3.43
CA ARG A 139 -1.65 20.60 -2.52
C ARG A 139 -1.49 20.19 -1.05
N ARG A 140 -0.98 18.98 -0.80
CA ARG A 140 -0.78 18.44 0.56
C ARG A 140 0.56 18.94 1.09
N LYS A 141 0.59 19.35 2.35
CA LYS A 141 1.79 19.73 3.11
C LYS A 141 1.84 18.94 4.43
N ALA A 142 2.84 19.15 5.28
CA ALA A 142 2.88 18.46 6.58
C ALA A 142 1.78 18.98 7.52
N GLU A 143 1.49 20.28 7.41
CA GLU A 143 0.50 21.05 8.17
C GLU A 143 -0.91 20.92 7.57
N GLN A 144 -0.99 20.53 6.29
CA GLN A 144 -2.23 20.31 5.54
C GLN A 144 -2.18 18.94 4.83
N PRO A 145 -2.23 17.82 5.57
CA PRO A 145 -2.04 16.49 4.99
C PRO A 145 -3.23 16.01 4.13
N TYR A 146 -4.42 16.53 4.39
CA TYR A 146 -5.60 16.34 3.55
C TYR A 146 -5.47 17.04 2.19
N GLY A 147 -4.84 18.21 2.17
CA GLY A 147 -4.56 18.99 0.96
C GLY A 147 -5.78 19.71 0.39
N ASN A 148 -5.88 19.74 -0.94
CA ASN A 148 -6.96 20.38 -1.69
C ASN A 148 -8.28 19.59 -1.60
N ILE A 149 -8.96 19.70 -0.47
CA ILE A 149 -10.27 19.09 -0.21
C ILE A 149 -11.38 19.54 -1.19
N ASN A 150 -11.18 20.59 -1.98
CA ASN A 150 -12.15 20.99 -3.02
C ASN A 150 -12.05 20.11 -4.28
N ASN A 151 -11.00 19.28 -4.42
CA ASN A 151 -10.84 18.36 -5.54
C ASN A 151 -11.35 16.95 -5.20
N LYS A 152 -12.36 16.48 -5.95
CA LYS A 152 -12.97 15.15 -5.79
C LYS A 152 -11.98 14.01 -5.64
N ARG A 153 -10.92 13.97 -6.45
CA ARG A 153 -9.95 12.87 -6.41
C ARG A 153 -9.07 12.93 -5.18
N VAL A 154 -8.80 14.13 -4.67
CA VAL A 154 -8.02 14.33 -3.45
C VAL A 154 -8.81 13.85 -2.22
N ARG A 155 -10.12 14.13 -2.16
CA ARG A 155 -11.01 13.52 -1.17
C ARG A 155 -11.11 12.00 -1.34
N MET A 156 -11.38 11.51 -2.55
CA MET A 156 -11.42 10.07 -2.87
C MET A 156 -10.14 9.34 -2.42
N SER A 157 -8.95 9.88 -2.72
CA SER A 157 -7.68 9.29 -2.29
C SER A 157 -7.46 9.38 -0.78
N THR A 158 -7.99 10.42 -0.12
CA THR A 158 -7.99 10.53 1.35
C THR A 158 -8.86 9.42 1.94
N LEU A 159 -10.09 9.26 1.46
CA LEU A 159 -11.05 8.34 2.06
C LEU A 159 -10.66 6.88 1.84
N ILE A 160 -10.13 6.53 0.66
CA ILE A 160 -9.50 5.21 0.41
C ILE A 160 -8.37 4.95 1.43
N ALA A 161 -7.54 5.96 1.72
CA ALA A 161 -6.48 5.84 2.71
C ALA A 161 -6.99 5.79 4.16
N GLN A 162 -8.05 6.54 4.50
CA GLN A 162 -8.68 6.51 5.83
C GLN A 162 -9.31 5.13 6.08
N ASN A 163 -10.17 4.64 5.17
CA ASN A 163 -10.77 3.32 5.25
C ASN A 163 -9.68 2.22 5.34
N CYS A 164 -8.65 2.30 4.50
CA CYS A 164 -7.49 1.40 4.60
C CYS A 164 -6.82 1.44 5.99
N GLY A 165 -6.68 2.63 6.59
CA GLY A 165 -6.15 2.79 7.96
C GLY A 165 -7.07 2.19 9.03
N ILE A 166 -8.39 2.36 8.92
CA ILE A 166 -9.38 1.72 9.81
C ILE A 166 -9.27 0.19 9.73
N LEU A 167 -9.25 -0.38 8.52
CA LEU A 167 -9.14 -1.82 8.30
C LEU A 167 -7.86 -2.38 8.93
N ILE A 168 -6.71 -1.74 8.71
CA ILE A 168 -5.45 -2.18 9.32
C ILE A 168 -5.51 -2.07 10.85
N SER A 169 -6.08 -1.00 11.40
CA SER A 169 -6.24 -0.83 12.86
C SER A 169 -7.10 -1.93 13.48
N LEU A 170 -8.23 -2.27 12.86
CA LEU A 170 -9.11 -3.36 13.32
C LEU A 170 -8.37 -4.70 13.31
N ILE A 171 -7.68 -5.02 12.21
CA ILE A 171 -6.93 -6.29 12.08
C ILE A 171 -5.77 -6.38 13.08
N LEU A 172 -5.03 -5.30 13.32
CA LEU A 172 -3.96 -5.31 14.33
C LEU A 172 -4.48 -5.32 15.79
N CYS A 173 -5.69 -4.82 16.06
CA CYS A 173 -6.35 -4.98 17.36
C CYS A 173 -6.78 -6.43 17.60
N TRP A 174 -7.52 -7.00 16.65
CA TRP A 174 -8.19 -8.30 16.80
C TRP A 174 -7.31 -9.51 16.49
N ARG A 175 -6.32 -9.35 15.61
CA ARG A 175 -5.43 -10.44 15.14
C ARG A 175 -3.95 -10.02 15.24
N PRO A 176 -3.40 -9.78 16.45
CA PRO A 176 -2.04 -9.23 16.64
C PRO A 176 -0.88 -10.14 16.20
N THR A 177 -1.13 -11.42 15.91
CA THR A 177 -0.15 -12.33 15.28
C THR A 177 0.07 -12.03 13.79
N ILE A 178 -0.86 -11.33 13.13
CA ILE A 178 -0.75 -10.93 11.72
C ILE A 178 0.44 -10.01 11.50
N ARG A 179 1.06 -10.15 10.33
CA ARG A 179 2.17 -9.33 9.87
C ARG A 179 1.71 -8.40 8.76
N LEU A 180 2.10 -7.14 8.87
CA LEU A 180 1.68 -6.05 8.01
C LEU A 180 2.84 -5.58 7.14
N ILE A 181 2.59 -5.34 5.85
CA ILE A 181 3.44 -4.50 5.00
C ILE A 181 2.54 -3.53 4.22
N VAL A 182 2.63 -2.23 4.52
CA VAL A 182 2.04 -1.17 3.67
C VAL A 182 3.13 -0.56 2.79
N GLU A 183 2.97 -0.61 1.47
CA GLU A 183 3.90 -0.01 0.50
C GLU A 183 3.45 1.39 0.09
N GLN A 184 4.39 2.33 0.06
CA GLN A 184 4.27 3.58 -0.69
C GLN A 184 5.60 4.04 -1.27
N PRO A 185 5.59 4.89 -2.31
CA PRO A 185 6.76 5.67 -2.71
C PRO A 185 7.40 6.41 -1.51
N LYS A 186 8.74 6.50 -1.50
CA LYS A 186 9.55 7.10 -0.41
C LYS A 186 9.04 8.48 0.06
N GLY A 187 8.60 9.31 -0.88
CA GLY A 187 8.11 10.68 -0.63
C GLY A 187 6.58 10.79 -0.56
N SER A 188 5.86 9.72 -0.24
CA SER A 188 4.39 9.75 -0.17
C SER A 188 3.89 10.54 1.03
N MET A 189 2.93 11.43 0.77
CA MET A 189 2.18 12.19 1.79
C MET A 189 1.17 11.33 2.56
N LEU A 190 0.97 10.05 2.21
CA LEU A 190 0.14 9.10 2.97
C LEU A 190 0.57 9.06 4.44
N TRP A 191 1.89 9.04 4.67
CA TRP A 191 2.54 9.02 5.99
C TRP A 191 2.37 10.31 6.82
N LYS A 192 1.56 11.26 6.35
CA LYS A 192 1.19 12.49 7.06
C LYS A 192 -0.32 12.60 7.33
N LEU A 193 -1.15 11.71 6.79
CA LEU A 193 -2.56 11.63 7.18
C LEU A 193 -2.67 11.24 8.66
N PRO A 194 -3.52 11.90 9.48
CA PRO A 194 -3.68 11.58 10.89
C PRO A 194 -3.92 10.10 11.17
N THR A 195 -4.79 9.44 10.38
CA THR A 195 -5.05 7.98 10.49
C THR A 195 -3.79 7.14 10.42
N PHE A 196 -2.85 7.48 9.52
CA PHE A 196 -1.58 6.76 9.41
C PHE A 196 -0.59 7.15 10.51
N VAL A 197 -0.60 8.40 10.99
CA VAL A 197 0.23 8.81 12.14
C VAL A 197 -0.20 8.05 13.40
N SER A 198 -1.50 8.02 13.70
CA SER A 198 -2.06 7.27 14.83
C SER A 198 -1.81 5.77 14.70
N LEU A 199 -1.99 5.18 13.52
CA LEU A 199 -1.67 3.77 13.25
C LEU A 199 -0.19 3.44 13.53
N ILE A 200 0.73 4.30 13.08
CA ILE A 200 2.18 4.12 13.30
C ILE A 200 2.50 4.14 14.80
N GLN A 201 1.92 5.09 15.53
CA GLN A 201 2.14 5.28 16.97
C GLN A 201 1.51 4.15 17.81
N ALA A 202 0.27 3.77 17.53
CA ALA A 202 -0.48 2.78 18.30
C ALA A 202 0.13 1.36 18.22
N PHE A 203 0.64 0.97 17.05
CA PHE A 203 1.15 -0.38 16.78
C PHE A 203 2.68 -0.46 16.61
N GLY A 204 3.42 0.61 16.96
CA GLY A 204 4.89 0.62 16.94
C GLY A 204 5.51 0.37 15.56
N LEU A 205 4.83 0.78 14.48
CA LEU A 205 5.17 0.35 13.12
C LEU A 205 6.47 1.01 12.62
N SER A 206 7.34 0.22 12.00
CA SER A 206 8.67 0.63 11.53
C SER A 206 8.71 0.85 10.02
N PHE A 207 9.62 1.70 9.54
CA PHE A 207 9.82 1.98 8.11
C PHE A 207 11.09 1.29 7.55
N VAL A 208 10.91 0.42 6.56
CA VAL A 208 12.00 -0.11 5.74
C VAL A 208 12.06 0.63 4.40
N LEU A 209 13.16 1.36 4.16
CA LEU A 209 13.44 1.96 2.85
C LEU A 209 14.07 0.95 1.89
N THR A 210 13.44 0.79 0.73
CA THR A 210 13.94 -0.02 -0.37
C THR A 210 13.84 0.70 -1.72
N TYR A 211 14.39 0.10 -2.77
CA TYR A 211 14.26 0.62 -4.15
C TYR A 211 13.93 -0.53 -5.11
N LEU A 212 12.74 -0.46 -5.73
CA LEU A 212 12.21 -1.51 -6.61
C LEU A 212 13.09 -1.73 -7.86
N GLY A 213 13.91 -0.74 -8.21
CA GLY A 213 14.95 -0.86 -9.24
C GLY A 213 15.86 -2.07 -9.04
N PHE A 214 16.31 -2.32 -7.80
CA PHE A 214 17.20 -3.46 -7.50
C PHE A 214 16.51 -4.82 -7.60
N PHE A 215 15.17 -4.85 -7.54
CA PHE A 215 14.36 -6.06 -7.76
C PHE A 215 13.93 -6.26 -9.23
N GLY A 216 14.38 -5.40 -10.16
CA GLY A 216 14.13 -5.55 -11.59
C GLY A 216 13.12 -4.57 -12.18
N MET A 217 12.73 -3.52 -11.46
CA MET A 217 12.11 -2.34 -12.10
C MET A 217 13.19 -1.59 -12.92
N ASP A 218 12.79 -0.94 -14.01
CA ASP A 218 13.71 -0.17 -14.87
C ASP A 218 13.93 1.27 -14.38
N ILE A 219 13.18 1.71 -13.37
CA ILE A 219 13.44 2.95 -12.63
C ILE A 219 13.86 2.63 -11.20
N LEU A 220 14.65 3.53 -10.62
CA LEU A 220 15.08 3.45 -9.22
C LEU A 220 13.98 4.01 -8.29
N LYS A 221 12.75 3.49 -8.40
CA LYS A 221 11.60 3.88 -7.55
C LYS A 221 11.90 3.52 -6.10
N GLY A 222 12.18 4.54 -5.28
CA GLY A 222 12.33 4.42 -3.83
C GLY A 222 10.96 4.22 -3.18
N SER A 223 10.90 3.30 -2.22
CA SER A 223 9.67 2.80 -1.59
C SER A 223 9.90 2.63 -0.09
N HIS A 224 8.94 3.07 0.71
CA HIS A 224 8.84 2.79 2.14
C HIS A 224 7.86 1.63 2.34
N LEU A 225 8.30 0.66 3.12
CA LEU A 225 7.49 -0.44 3.63
C LEU A 225 7.24 -0.13 5.11
N LEU A 226 5.99 0.17 5.47
CA LEU A 226 5.58 0.33 6.87
C LEU A 226 5.16 -1.04 7.42
N THR A 227 5.73 -1.48 8.54
CA THR A 227 5.64 -2.88 8.95
C THR A 227 5.88 -3.14 10.44
N ASN A 228 5.25 -4.19 10.97
CA ASN A 228 5.55 -4.81 12.27
C ASN A 228 6.49 -6.04 12.16
N MET A 229 7.08 -6.30 10.99
CA MET A 229 8.04 -7.39 10.78
C MET A 229 9.48 -6.90 10.94
N GLU A 230 10.16 -7.30 12.01
CA GLU A 230 11.59 -7.04 12.21
C GLU A 230 12.44 -7.57 11.05
N GLN A 231 12.08 -8.75 10.54
CA GLN A 231 12.76 -9.45 9.45
C GLN A 231 12.65 -8.68 8.11
N ALA A 232 11.74 -7.70 7.99
CA ALA A 232 11.64 -6.83 6.83
C ALA A 232 12.90 -6.00 6.58
N GLY A 233 13.81 -5.87 7.56
CA GLY A 233 15.16 -5.32 7.34
C GLY A 233 15.91 -6.00 6.18
N ALA A 234 15.65 -7.29 5.91
CA ALA A 234 16.21 -8.01 4.76
C ALA A 234 15.67 -7.55 3.39
N LEU A 235 14.58 -6.76 3.35
CA LEU A 235 14.07 -6.07 2.15
C LEU A 235 14.74 -4.72 1.91
N ALA A 236 15.44 -4.15 2.90
CA ALA A 236 16.07 -2.83 2.81
C ALA A 236 17.13 -2.78 1.70
N ARG A 237 17.15 -1.72 0.90
CA ARG A 237 18.19 -1.54 -0.14
C ARG A 237 18.66 -0.09 -0.14
N ARG A 238 19.97 0.13 0.06
CA ARG A 238 20.59 1.46 0.03
C ARG A 238 21.04 1.80 -1.40
N ALA A 239 20.71 2.99 -1.89
CA ALA A 239 21.07 3.45 -3.22
C ALA A 239 22.47 4.12 -3.24
N THR A 240 23.50 3.33 -2.94
CA THR A 240 24.92 3.76 -2.97
C THR A 240 25.37 4.10 -4.40
N LYS A 241 26.56 4.68 -4.57
CA LYS A 241 27.10 5.06 -5.90
C LYS A 241 27.33 3.82 -6.77
N GLU A 242 27.87 2.76 -6.18
CA GLU A 242 28.19 1.46 -6.80
C GLU A 242 26.89 0.71 -7.15
N ALA A 243 25.90 0.74 -6.26
CA ALA A 243 24.59 0.15 -6.50
C ALA A 243 23.86 0.88 -7.64
N LYS A 244 23.92 2.21 -7.69
CA LYS A 244 23.40 3.03 -8.79
C LYS A 244 24.09 2.71 -10.11
N GLN A 245 25.43 2.61 -10.14
CA GLN A 245 26.18 2.24 -11.35
C GLN A 245 25.78 0.85 -11.87
N LYS A 246 25.71 -0.17 -10.98
CA LYS A 246 25.24 -1.53 -11.33
C LYS A 246 23.80 -1.54 -11.84
N PHE A 247 22.93 -0.68 -11.29
CA PHE A 247 21.56 -0.49 -11.79
C PHE A 247 21.55 0.16 -13.19
N ILE A 248 22.33 1.22 -13.42
CA ILE A 248 22.40 1.95 -14.70
C ILE A 248 22.90 1.03 -15.81
N ALA A 249 24.04 0.36 -15.63
CA ALA A 249 24.62 -0.54 -16.64
C ALA A 249 23.62 -1.66 -17.06
N ARG A 250 22.89 -2.22 -16.09
CA ARG A 250 21.84 -3.21 -16.33
C ARG A 250 20.63 -2.64 -17.09
N VAL A 251 20.23 -1.39 -16.84
CA VAL A 251 19.13 -0.74 -17.58
C VAL A 251 19.57 -0.37 -19.00
N ASN A 252 20.78 0.16 -19.18
CA ASN A 252 21.36 0.46 -20.49
C ASN A 252 21.42 -0.79 -21.36
N SER A 253 22.02 -1.89 -20.86
CA SER A 253 22.06 -3.17 -21.59
C SER A 253 20.68 -3.74 -21.92
N LYS A 254 19.66 -3.48 -21.08
CA LYS A 254 18.26 -3.82 -21.39
C LYS A 254 17.66 -2.94 -22.49
N PHE A 255 18.05 -1.67 -22.57
CA PHE A 255 17.58 -0.73 -23.60
C PHE A 255 18.30 -0.95 -24.94
N GLU A 256 19.61 -1.22 -24.94
CA GLU A 256 20.39 -1.68 -26.10
C GLU A 256 19.76 -2.93 -26.73
N LYS A 257 19.50 -3.96 -25.92
CA LYS A 257 18.83 -5.20 -26.37
C LYS A 257 17.38 -5.01 -26.82
N ARG A 258 16.71 -3.91 -26.42
CA ARG A 258 15.41 -3.52 -26.98
C ARG A 258 15.57 -2.81 -28.32
N HIS A 259 16.53 -1.88 -28.42
CA HIS A 259 16.83 -1.14 -29.64
C HIS A 259 17.23 -2.07 -30.79
N ALA A 260 18.15 -3.00 -30.53
CA ALA A 260 18.56 -4.04 -31.48
C ALA A 260 17.39 -4.94 -31.94
N ALA A 261 16.33 -5.07 -31.13
CA ALA A 261 15.11 -5.80 -31.45
C ALA A 261 13.98 -4.89 -32.01
N GLY A 262 14.30 -3.69 -32.51
CA GLY A 262 13.34 -2.71 -33.06
C GLY A 262 12.36 -2.10 -32.04
N ARG A 263 12.53 -2.37 -30.74
CA ARG A 263 11.57 -2.01 -29.69
C ARG A 263 11.97 -0.67 -29.06
N ARG A 264 11.14 0.36 -29.28
CA ARG A 264 11.27 1.70 -28.66
C ARG A 264 11.63 1.63 -27.16
N ALA A 265 12.55 2.49 -26.72
CA ALA A 265 12.89 2.64 -25.31
C ALA A 265 11.66 3.09 -24.48
N LYS A 266 11.67 2.77 -23.19
CA LYS A 266 10.60 3.15 -22.26
C LYS A 266 10.86 4.53 -21.67
N VAL A 267 9.84 5.39 -21.67
CA VAL A 267 9.90 6.76 -21.13
C VAL A 267 9.00 6.84 -19.91
N TYR A 268 9.60 6.71 -18.73
CA TYR A 268 8.92 6.71 -17.44
C TYR A 268 8.70 8.13 -16.88
N TYR A 269 9.62 9.05 -17.15
CA TYR A 269 9.48 10.48 -16.89
C TYR A 269 10.37 11.24 -17.86
N THR A 270 10.03 12.51 -18.12
CA THR A 270 10.95 13.49 -18.72
C THR A 270 11.40 14.47 -17.65
N CYS A 271 12.67 14.86 -17.71
CA CYS A 271 13.21 15.97 -16.93
C CYS A 271 13.23 17.20 -17.81
N GLY A 272 12.83 18.35 -17.27
CA GLY A 272 12.97 19.65 -17.94
C GLY A 272 13.50 20.70 -16.98
N THR A 273 13.50 21.95 -17.44
CA THR A 273 13.78 23.14 -16.64
C THR A 273 12.68 24.16 -16.97
N ASN A 274 12.14 24.87 -15.98
CA ASN A 274 11.23 25.97 -16.25
C ASN A 274 11.98 27.29 -16.50
N GLU A 275 11.25 28.35 -16.86
CA GLU A 275 11.79 29.71 -17.07
C GLU A 275 12.64 30.22 -15.89
N ALA A 276 12.28 29.85 -14.66
CA ALA A 276 13.02 30.19 -13.44
C ALA A 276 14.21 29.25 -13.12
N GLY A 277 14.76 28.54 -14.11
CA GLY A 277 15.93 27.67 -13.96
C GLY A 277 15.71 26.41 -13.11
N LYS A 278 14.48 26.14 -12.65
CA LYS A 278 14.17 25.04 -11.72
C LYS A 278 13.84 23.77 -12.48
N LYS A 279 14.47 22.66 -12.08
CA LYS A 279 14.23 21.33 -12.66
C LYS A 279 12.77 20.89 -12.47
N THR A 280 12.14 20.48 -13.56
CA THR A 280 10.77 19.94 -13.62
C THR A 280 10.80 18.44 -13.95
N PHE A 281 9.75 17.72 -13.56
CA PHE A 281 9.58 16.30 -13.84
C PHE A 281 8.15 16.04 -14.31
N THR A 282 7.99 15.48 -15.52
CA THR A 282 6.69 15.13 -16.09
C THR A 282 6.58 13.61 -16.25
N GLY A 283 5.43 13.04 -15.88
CA GLY A 283 5.18 11.61 -16.01
C GLY A 283 5.16 11.17 -17.48
N GLY A 284 5.99 10.18 -17.82
CA GLY A 284 6.07 9.62 -19.17
C GLY A 284 5.05 8.51 -19.40
N LYS A 285 4.78 8.19 -20.67
CA LYS A 285 3.80 7.16 -21.09
C LYS A 285 3.97 5.79 -20.42
N ASP A 286 5.20 5.40 -20.06
CA ASP A 286 5.49 4.11 -19.44
C ASP A 286 5.33 4.12 -17.90
N LEU A 287 5.09 5.28 -17.27
CA LEU A 287 5.02 5.44 -15.81
C LEU A 287 3.98 4.52 -15.16
N GLY A 288 2.81 4.36 -15.79
CA GLY A 288 1.75 3.46 -15.32
C GLY A 288 2.22 2.01 -15.11
N SER A 289 3.23 1.56 -15.88
CA SER A 289 3.81 0.21 -15.73
C SER A 289 4.71 0.03 -14.49
N THR A 290 4.87 1.07 -13.66
CA THR A 290 5.65 1.06 -12.40
C THR A 290 4.78 0.90 -11.13
N SER A 291 3.47 0.75 -11.31
CA SER A 291 2.54 0.25 -10.28
C SER A 291 2.83 -1.21 -9.94
N CYS A 292 2.97 -2.06 -10.96
CA CYS A 292 3.12 -3.51 -10.80
C CYS A 292 4.48 -3.92 -10.22
N TYR A 293 4.49 -4.56 -9.04
CA TYR A 293 5.70 -5.02 -8.35
C TYR A 293 6.63 -5.90 -9.21
N PRO A 294 7.96 -5.74 -9.15
CA PRO A 294 8.88 -6.66 -9.82
C PRO A 294 8.75 -8.09 -9.28
N LYS A 295 8.81 -9.13 -10.13
CA LYS A 295 8.70 -10.54 -9.68
C LYS A 295 9.72 -10.93 -8.60
N ARG A 296 10.91 -10.30 -8.57
CA ARG A 296 11.91 -10.53 -7.50
C ARG A 296 11.56 -9.85 -6.18
N PHE A 297 10.76 -8.78 -6.19
CA PHE A 297 10.33 -8.08 -4.97
C PHE A 297 9.27 -8.91 -4.25
N ALA A 298 8.25 -9.37 -4.96
CA ALA A 298 7.24 -10.29 -4.42
C ALA A 298 7.86 -11.60 -3.87
N ARG A 299 8.83 -12.18 -4.57
CA ARG A 299 9.62 -13.33 -4.08
C ARG A 299 10.45 -13.01 -2.83
N ALA A 300 10.92 -11.77 -2.68
CA ALA A 300 11.67 -11.36 -1.49
C ALA A 300 10.75 -11.13 -0.29
N ILE A 301 9.57 -10.52 -0.49
CA ILE A 301 8.51 -10.45 0.53
C ILE A 301 8.16 -11.85 1.02
N PHE A 302 7.87 -12.79 0.10
CA PHE A 302 7.60 -14.18 0.46
C PHE A 302 8.76 -14.82 1.25
N ALA A 303 10.01 -14.67 0.81
CA ALA A 303 11.16 -15.28 1.49
C ALA A 303 11.39 -14.72 2.91
N VAL A 304 11.10 -13.44 3.13
CA VAL A 304 11.19 -12.81 4.46
C VAL A 304 10.03 -13.23 5.36
N TRP A 305 8.81 -13.25 4.84
CA TRP A 305 7.65 -13.77 5.55
C TRP A 305 7.82 -15.24 5.92
N HIS A 306 8.26 -16.09 4.99
CA HIS A 306 8.41 -17.52 5.22
C HIS A 306 9.43 -17.82 6.33
N LYS A 307 10.55 -17.07 6.39
CA LYS A 307 11.51 -17.20 7.49
C LYS A 307 10.87 -16.81 8.84
N TYR A 308 10.06 -15.75 8.87
CA TYR A 308 9.33 -15.37 10.09
C TYR A 308 8.31 -16.44 10.48
N TYR A 309 7.48 -16.88 9.52
CA TYR A 309 6.40 -17.85 9.71
C TYR A 309 6.92 -19.16 10.30
N GLN A 310 7.99 -19.74 9.71
CA GLN A 310 8.62 -20.96 10.22
C GLN A 310 9.06 -20.82 11.69
N LEU A 311 9.75 -19.73 12.04
CA LEU A 311 10.22 -19.48 13.40
C LEU A 311 9.05 -19.34 14.39
N ALA A 312 7.99 -18.64 13.99
CA ALA A 312 6.81 -18.49 14.84
C ALA A 312 6.12 -19.84 15.09
N THR A 313 5.84 -20.61 14.02
CA THR A 313 5.18 -21.91 14.13
C THR A 313 5.99 -22.97 14.88
N SER A 314 7.31 -22.86 14.96
CA SER A 314 8.14 -23.74 15.82
C SER A 314 8.03 -23.35 17.29
N ASN A 315 8.11 -22.06 17.62
CA ASN A 315 7.94 -21.60 19.00
C ASN A 315 6.55 -21.96 19.56
N ASP A 316 5.51 -21.88 18.73
CA ASP A 316 4.13 -22.23 19.09
C ASP A 316 3.94 -23.76 19.33
N GLN A 317 4.88 -24.60 18.88
CA GLN A 317 4.92 -26.05 19.13
C GLN A 317 5.77 -26.43 20.35
N GLU A 318 6.81 -25.65 20.68
CA GLU A 318 7.63 -25.84 21.89
C GLU A 318 6.93 -25.35 23.17
N GLY A 319 5.81 -24.63 23.04
CA GLY A 319 5.00 -24.11 24.15
C GLY A 319 3.73 -24.91 24.48
N GLN A 320 3.59 -26.15 23.99
CA GLN A 320 2.43 -27.04 24.20
C GLN A 320 2.85 -28.31 24.96
#